data_AF-A0A7X7R012-F1
#
_entry.id   AF-A0A7X7R012-F1
#
_cell.length_a   1.000
_cell.length_b   1.000
_cell.length_c   1.000
_cell.angle_alpha   90.00
_cell.angle_beta   90.00
_cell.angle_gamma   90.00
#
_symmetry.space_group_name_H-M   'P 1'
#
loop_
_entity.id
_entity.type
_entity.pdbx_description
1 polymer ?
#
loop_
_entity_poly.entity_id
_entity_poly.type
_entity_poly.pdbx_seq_one_letter_code
_entity_poly.pdbx_strand_id
1 'polypeptide(L)'
;MRTTSTCSAPARCAFALAALAAIISTPAANAVDIGGIVNQAVRGAKVVADQASESQATAGTDALVKRADTELRAAERKMFSGDKEAAQQQLDSAGELIAQIEAAEPDRKELAALKQKQSRVQGDLDRRMGKPAGAAPKAPAATEQPAAAPAAAEASSPAARTIAPPPAAPAPAARAARPAALPYHAREKMAEFDKRFRSVEYALGKMDEARKGDTTTPPEKYAAEVEEAIPALTSLLDEARTEAASAGVAAHPAFEEAQRRLDALPGRLKETQTTVAAAQETRAASSAEIAADVEKLTRECDRLDKKVFNKASGAPIYYNDLAPVKEQLDAIVAFEKEDLAQANALLESFSAKYGATDEEIRKRTDDSAAARTFANLKEGIANVAKTRTAMAEDLAARTAQRIQGMDNAHDFSRLERHAEARAWMKMAQDFDAGNAKVKELAASLEQQLEADAKKLDGKIAGRKWPGNAANAPDDAGKLAATALEYFKNSVDWGRRDQNAEAKDTQPRVPLAVAVTGPWSVQARNIVGEPTMYGLPILLAVQVPAEKDRDLARVFVLTMRTSEERNVKMAPPFDSVTVGDSYYMRASAVK
;
A
#
# COMPACT_ATOMS: atom_id res chain seq x y z
N MET A 1 -11.02 -35.12 4.33
CA MET A 1 -10.24 -35.69 3.20
C MET A 1 -10.83 -35.19 1.88
N ARG A 2 -9.98 -34.75 0.95
CA ARG A 2 -10.14 -34.71 -0.53
C ARG A 2 -11.48 -34.23 -1.15
N THR A 3 -11.52 -32.93 -1.47
CA THR A 3 -11.68 -32.34 -2.83
C THR A 3 -12.33 -33.12 -3.98
N THR A 4 -13.34 -32.50 -4.62
CA THR A 4 -13.56 -32.25 -6.09
C THR A 4 -14.84 -31.41 -6.16
N SER A 5 -14.96 -30.19 -6.70
CA SER A 5 -14.47 -29.56 -7.93
C SER A 5 -14.92 -30.25 -9.22
N THR A 6 -15.95 -29.69 -9.86
CA THR A 6 -16.28 -29.88 -11.27
C THR A 6 -16.70 -28.54 -11.88
N CYS A 7 -16.11 -28.23 -13.04
CA CYS A 7 -16.26 -26.95 -13.73
C CYS A 7 -17.36 -26.99 -14.79
N SER A 8 -17.85 -25.82 -15.19
CA SER A 8 -18.85 -25.64 -16.26
C SER A 8 -18.17 -25.33 -17.60
N ALA A 9 -18.59 -26.02 -18.68
CA ALA A 9 -18.55 -25.67 -20.12
C ALA A 9 -18.55 -26.98 -20.95
N PRO A 10 -19.32 -27.08 -22.07
CA PRO A 10 -18.95 -26.35 -23.28
C PRO A 10 -20.12 -25.76 -24.09
N ALA A 11 -20.02 -24.46 -24.41
CA ALA A 11 -20.86 -23.79 -25.41
C ALA A 11 -20.00 -22.96 -26.39
N ARG A 12 -18.96 -23.58 -26.96
CA ARG A 12 -18.05 -22.97 -27.96
C ARG A 12 -17.75 -23.92 -29.12
N CYS A 13 -18.79 -24.26 -29.89
CA CYS A 13 -18.65 -24.86 -31.24
C CYS A 13 -19.71 -24.37 -32.26
N ALA A 14 -20.76 -23.65 -31.84
CA ALA A 14 -21.84 -23.24 -32.74
C ALA A 14 -21.48 -22.08 -33.70
N PHE A 15 -20.48 -21.25 -33.40
CA PHE A 15 -20.18 -20.04 -34.17
C PHE A 15 -19.36 -20.25 -35.45
N ALA A 16 -18.68 -21.40 -35.62
CA ALA A 16 -17.89 -21.68 -36.82
C ALA A 16 -18.74 -22.14 -38.02
N LEU A 17 -19.95 -22.67 -37.78
CA LEU A 17 -20.83 -23.23 -38.82
C LEU A 17 -21.74 -22.19 -39.49
N ALA A 18 -21.99 -21.04 -38.86
CA ALA A 18 -22.85 -19.99 -39.43
C ALA A 18 -22.18 -19.19 -40.56
N ALA A 19 -20.86 -19.02 -40.51
CA ALA A 19 -20.12 -18.22 -41.49
C ALA A 19 -19.96 -18.92 -42.87
N LEU A 20 -20.03 -20.25 -42.93
CA LEU A 20 -19.90 -21.00 -44.18
C LEU A 20 -21.17 -20.99 -45.04
N ALA A 21 -22.35 -20.78 -44.42
CA ALA A 21 -23.64 -20.80 -45.10
C ALA A 21 -23.93 -19.54 -45.94
N ALA A 22 -23.23 -18.43 -45.69
CA ALA A 22 -23.48 -17.14 -46.34
C ALA A 22 -22.78 -16.95 -47.70
N ILE A 23 -21.96 -17.92 -48.14
CA ILE A 23 -21.13 -17.79 -49.36
C ILE A 23 -21.73 -18.58 -50.56
N ILE A 24 -22.72 -19.46 -50.33
CA ILE A 24 -23.27 -20.36 -51.36
C ILE A 24 -24.62 -19.84 -51.90
N SER A 25 -24.73 -18.55 -52.24
CA SER A 25 -25.93 -17.97 -52.86
C SER A 25 -25.65 -16.75 -53.75
N THR A 26 -24.86 -16.92 -54.82
CA THR A 26 -24.86 -16.03 -56.01
C THR A 26 -24.19 -16.72 -57.21
N PRO A 27 -24.78 -16.70 -58.42
CA PRO A 27 -24.13 -17.21 -59.63
C PRO A 27 -23.55 -16.06 -60.47
N ALA A 28 -22.22 -16.06 -60.71
CA ALA A 28 -21.57 -15.86 -62.02
C ALA A 28 -20.08 -15.41 -61.92
N ALA A 29 -19.22 -16.14 -62.64
CA ALA A 29 -17.98 -15.70 -63.31
C ALA A 29 -17.00 -14.74 -62.59
N ASN A 30 -15.93 -15.30 -62.01
CA ASN A 30 -14.64 -15.38 -62.70
C ASN A 30 -13.63 -16.23 -61.91
N ALA A 31 -12.66 -16.84 -62.61
CA ALA A 31 -11.72 -17.78 -62.00
C ALA A 31 -10.72 -17.08 -61.07
N VAL A 32 -10.84 -17.34 -59.77
CA VAL A 32 -9.84 -17.03 -58.73
C VAL A 32 -9.54 -18.34 -58.01
N ASP A 33 -8.28 -18.58 -57.65
CA ASP A 33 -7.87 -19.76 -56.88
C ASP A 33 -8.35 -19.64 -55.41
N ILE A 34 -9.61 -20.02 -55.21
CA ILE A 34 -10.26 -20.09 -53.89
C ILE A 34 -9.54 -21.14 -53.01
N GLY A 35 -8.93 -22.17 -53.60
CA GLY A 35 -8.19 -23.20 -52.86
C GLY A 35 -6.94 -22.64 -52.16
N GLY A 36 -6.14 -21.87 -52.89
CA GLY A 36 -4.98 -21.15 -52.34
C GLY A 36 -5.37 -20.16 -51.25
N ILE A 37 -6.38 -19.33 -51.50
CA ILE A 37 -6.84 -18.28 -50.57
C ILE A 37 -7.40 -18.88 -49.27
N VAL A 38 -8.24 -19.92 -49.35
CA VAL A 38 -8.80 -20.58 -48.17
C VAL A 38 -7.71 -21.26 -47.34
N ASN A 39 -6.74 -21.93 -47.96
CA ASN A 39 -5.66 -22.60 -47.23
C ASN A 39 -4.72 -21.58 -46.54
N GLN A 40 -4.47 -20.43 -47.18
CA GLN A 40 -3.69 -19.34 -46.58
C GLN A 40 -4.46 -18.65 -45.43
N ALA A 41 -5.77 -18.44 -45.57
CA ALA A 41 -6.64 -17.92 -44.52
C ALA A 41 -6.75 -18.86 -43.31
N VAL A 42 -6.88 -20.18 -43.53
CA VAL A 42 -6.92 -21.18 -42.45
C VAL A 42 -5.58 -21.27 -41.72
N ARG A 43 -4.45 -21.18 -42.43
CA ARG A 43 -3.11 -21.10 -41.78
C ARG A 43 -2.95 -19.81 -40.98
N GLY A 44 -3.37 -18.66 -41.51
CA GLY A 44 -3.36 -17.39 -40.79
C GLY A 44 -4.23 -17.42 -39.53
N ALA A 45 -5.46 -17.93 -39.64
CA ALA A 45 -6.38 -18.06 -38.50
C ALA A 45 -5.84 -19.02 -37.43
N LYS A 46 -5.17 -20.12 -37.82
CA LYS A 46 -4.53 -21.02 -36.85
C LYS A 46 -3.35 -20.37 -36.12
N VAL A 47 -2.45 -19.69 -36.83
CA VAL A 47 -1.32 -18.97 -36.20
C VAL A 47 -1.83 -17.88 -35.24
N VAL A 48 -2.87 -17.14 -35.63
CA VAL A 48 -3.48 -16.12 -34.75
C VAL A 48 -4.19 -16.74 -33.55
N ALA A 49 -4.82 -17.92 -33.69
CA ALA A 49 -5.44 -18.64 -32.57
C ALA A 49 -4.41 -19.23 -31.60
N ASP A 50 -3.33 -19.83 -32.11
CA ASP A 50 -2.24 -20.37 -31.30
C ASP A 50 -1.54 -19.21 -30.55
N GLN A 51 -1.20 -18.10 -31.22
CA GLN A 51 -0.66 -16.88 -30.59
C GLN A 51 -1.63 -16.21 -29.59
N ALA A 52 -2.95 -16.26 -29.83
CA ALA A 52 -3.93 -15.75 -28.88
C ALA A 52 -4.04 -16.66 -27.63
N SER A 53 -3.79 -17.96 -27.77
CA SER A 53 -3.74 -18.90 -26.64
C SER A 53 -2.44 -18.75 -25.84
N GLU A 54 -1.28 -18.61 -26.51
CA GLU A 54 0.00 -18.30 -25.88
C GLU A 54 -0.05 -16.96 -25.15
N SER A 55 -0.54 -15.89 -25.79
CA SER A 55 -0.64 -14.57 -25.13
C SER A 55 -1.62 -14.51 -23.95
N GLN A 56 -2.63 -15.39 -23.91
CA GLN A 56 -3.52 -15.54 -22.74
C GLN A 56 -2.87 -16.36 -21.62
N ALA A 57 -2.07 -17.38 -21.96
CA ALA A 57 -1.27 -18.13 -20.99
C ALA A 57 -0.19 -17.22 -20.36
N THR A 58 0.62 -16.54 -21.18
CA THR A 58 1.69 -15.65 -20.70
C THR A 58 1.14 -14.47 -19.90
N ALA A 59 -0.03 -13.92 -20.26
CA ALA A 59 -0.68 -12.87 -19.46
C ALA A 59 -1.08 -13.36 -18.06
N GLY A 60 -1.44 -14.63 -17.90
CA GLY A 60 -1.65 -15.27 -16.60
C GLY A 60 -0.35 -15.43 -15.83
N THR A 61 0.68 -15.99 -16.45
CA THR A 61 1.99 -16.21 -15.81
C THR A 61 2.70 -14.92 -15.43
N ASP A 62 2.56 -13.85 -16.22
CA ASP A 62 3.07 -12.50 -15.90
C ASP A 62 2.44 -11.92 -14.63
N ALA A 63 1.14 -12.17 -14.42
CA ALA A 63 0.45 -11.77 -13.20
C ALA A 63 0.94 -12.58 -11.99
N LEU A 64 1.19 -13.89 -12.16
CA LEU A 64 1.80 -14.74 -11.13
C LEU A 64 3.21 -14.28 -10.75
N VAL A 65 4.08 -13.93 -11.73
CA VAL A 65 5.43 -13.42 -11.48
C VAL A 65 5.40 -12.11 -10.68
N LYS A 66 4.54 -11.16 -11.06
CA LYS A 66 4.38 -9.89 -10.33
C LYS A 66 3.87 -10.12 -8.91
N ARG A 67 2.96 -11.08 -8.73
CA ARG A 67 2.45 -11.46 -7.41
C ARG A 67 3.54 -12.12 -6.56
N ALA A 68 4.26 -13.10 -7.09
CA ALA A 68 5.38 -13.77 -6.40
C ALA A 68 6.45 -12.77 -5.91
N ASP A 69 6.88 -11.82 -6.74
CA ASP A 69 7.83 -10.79 -6.29
C ASP A 69 7.22 -9.82 -5.24
N THR A 70 5.93 -9.52 -5.33
CA THR A 70 5.22 -8.70 -4.33
C THR A 70 5.17 -9.41 -2.97
N GLU A 71 4.83 -10.70 -2.96
CA GLU A 71 4.83 -11.57 -1.77
C GLU A 71 6.23 -11.66 -1.16
N LEU A 72 7.28 -11.89 -1.97
CA LEU A 72 8.67 -11.92 -1.49
C LEU A 72 9.11 -10.58 -0.86
N ARG A 73 8.75 -9.43 -1.46
CA ARG A 73 9.04 -8.11 -0.86
C ARG A 73 8.24 -7.88 0.43
N ALA A 74 7.03 -8.43 0.54
CA ALA A 74 6.22 -8.33 1.75
C ALA A 74 6.78 -9.22 2.88
N ALA A 75 7.27 -10.42 2.55
CA ALA A 75 8.01 -11.29 3.48
C ALA A 75 9.27 -10.59 4.01
N GLU A 76 10.07 -9.98 3.13
CA GLU A 76 11.24 -9.17 3.51
C GLU A 76 10.86 -8.06 4.50
N ARG A 77 9.85 -7.23 4.18
CA ARG A 77 9.41 -6.14 5.08
C ARG A 77 8.97 -6.64 6.46
N LYS A 78 8.15 -7.68 6.52
CA LYS A 78 7.67 -8.27 7.79
C LYS A 78 8.79 -8.87 8.64
N MET A 79 9.76 -9.53 7.98
CA MET A 79 10.97 -10.05 8.63
C MET A 79 11.83 -8.93 9.24
N PHE A 80 11.90 -7.76 8.61
CA PHE A 80 12.60 -6.60 9.14
C PHE A 80 11.82 -5.84 10.22
N SER A 81 10.48 -5.83 10.18
CA SER A 81 9.63 -5.24 11.23
C SER A 81 9.45 -6.14 12.47
N GLY A 82 10.00 -7.35 12.47
CA GLY A 82 9.97 -8.28 13.61
C GLY A 82 8.78 -9.25 13.63
N ASP A 83 7.86 -9.15 12.67
CA ASP A 83 6.72 -10.06 12.51
C ASP A 83 7.15 -11.28 11.67
N LYS A 84 7.84 -12.20 12.35
CA LYS A 84 8.49 -13.37 11.70
C LYS A 84 7.48 -14.43 11.26
N GLU A 85 6.33 -14.52 11.93
CA GLU A 85 5.28 -15.49 11.60
C GLU A 85 4.55 -15.07 10.32
N ALA A 86 4.11 -13.81 10.24
CA ALA A 86 3.49 -13.30 9.02
C ALA A 86 4.50 -13.16 7.86
N ALA A 87 5.81 -13.10 8.15
CA ALA A 87 6.87 -13.18 7.13
C ALA A 87 6.97 -14.60 6.52
N GLN A 88 6.91 -15.66 7.35
CA GLN A 88 6.93 -17.04 6.84
C GLN A 88 5.69 -17.33 5.99
N GLN A 89 4.48 -16.96 6.45
CA GLN A 89 3.24 -17.15 5.68
C GLN A 89 3.30 -16.52 4.28
N GLN A 90 3.89 -15.32 4.17
CA GLN A 90 4.05 -14.61 2.91
C GLN A 90 5.13 -15.24 2.00
N LEU A 91 6.13 -15.88 2.60
CA LEU A 91 7.21 -16.59 1.91
C LEU A 91 6.74 -17.97 1.38
N ASP A 92 5.86 -18.63 2.11
CA ASP A 92 5.18 -19.86 1.70
C ASP A 92 4.24 -19.57 0.51
N SER A 93 3.42 -18.51 0.62
CA SER A 93 2.57 -17.96 -0.46
C SER A 93 3.38 -17.65 -1.73
N ALA A 94 4.55 -17.00 -1.60
CA ALA A 94 5.46 -16.78 -2.71
C ALA A 94 5.94 -18.09 -3.35
N GLY A 95 6.22 -19.12 -2.53
CA GLY A 95 6.62 -20.45 -2.99
C GLY A 95 5.56 -21.16 -3.81
N GLU A 96 4.30 -21.11 -3.37
CA GLU A 96 3.17 -21.68 -4.13
C GLU A 96 3.00 -21.03 -5.50
N LEU A 97 3.21 -19.70 -5.58
CA LEU A 97 3.16 -18.96 -6.85
C LEU A 97 4.35 -19.31 -7.76
N ILE A 98 5.56 -19.45 -7.21
CA ILE A 98 6.76 -19.88 -7.96
C ILE A 98 6.57 -21.31 -8.51
N ALA A 99 5.98 -22.22 -7.73
CA ALA A 99 5.66 -23.57 -8.20
C ALA A 99 4.59 -23.58 -9.31
N GLN A 100 3.59 -22.68 -9.24
CA GLN A 100 2.60 -22.51 -10.32
C GLN A 100 3.24 -21.94 -11.61
N ILE A 101 4.18 -20.99 -11.49
CA ILE A 101 4.93 -20.47 -12.64
C ILE A 101 5.80 -21.58 -13.25
N GLU A 102 6.50 -22.36 -12.43
CA GLU A 102 7.33 -23.49 -12.89
C GLU A 102 6.51 -24.59 -13.58
N ALA A 103 5.30 -24.87 -13.10
CA ALA A 103 4.40 -25.85 -13.72
C ALA A 103 3.80 -25.37 -15.05
N ALA A 104 3.69 -24.06 -15.26
CA ALA A 104 3.15 -23.46 -16.49
C ALA A 104 4.24 -23.18 -17.55
N GLU A 105 5.36 -22.58 -17.14
CA GLU A 105 6.46 -22.14 -18.00
C GLU A 105 7.83 -22.46 -17.33
N PRO A 106 8.34 -23.71 -17.43
CA PRO A 106 9.58 -24.11 -16.76
C PRO A 106 10.82 -23.31 -17.18
N ASP A 107 10.92 -22.97 -18.47
CA ASP A 107 12.05 -22.25 -19.07
C ASP A 107 11.98 -20.72 -18.90
N ARG A 108 11.09 -20.24 -18.01
CA ARG A 108 10.84 -18.81 -17.83
C ARG A 108 12.02 -18.09 -17.18
N LYS A 109 12.46 -16.98 -17.81
CA LYS A 109 13.66 -16.22 -17.43
C LYS A 109 13.64 -15.69 -16.00
N GLU A 110 12.49 -15.28 -15.49
CA GLU A 110 12.35 -14.75 -14.13
C GLU A 110 12.35 -15.84 -13.04
N LEU A 111 12.12 -17.11 -13.39
CA LEU A 111 11.97 -18.20 -12.42
C LEU A 111 13.22 -18.38 -11.55
N ALA A 112 14.41 -18.34 -12.17
CA ALA A 112 15.68 -18.47 -11.47
C ALA A 112 15.90 -17.33 -10.45
N ALA A 113 15.54 -16.09 -10.82
CA ALA A 113 15.66 -14.92 -9.95
C ALA A 113 14.67 -14.98 -8.78
N LEU A 114 13.42 -15.40 -9.02
CA LEU A 114 12.41 -15.59 -7.97
C LEU A 114 12.83 -16.68 -6.98
N LYS A 115 13.30 -17.84 -7.46
CA LYS A 115 13.82 -18.93 -6.62
C LYS A 115 15.03 -18.51 -5.79
N GLN A 116 15.99 -17.80 -6.39
CA GLN A 116 17.15 -17.28 -5.69
C GLN A 116 16.74 -16.28 -4.59
N LYS A 117 15.78 -15.39 -4.89
CA LYS A 117 15.26 -14.44 -3.90
C LYS A 117 14.51 -15.15 -2.77
N GLN A 118 13.64 -16.12 -3.08
CA GLN A 118 12.96 -16.94 -2.07
C GLN A 118 13.95 -17.63 -1.14
N SER A 119 14.98 -18.28 -1.68
CA SER A 119 16.05 -18.93 -0.91
C SER A 119 16.79 -17.96 0.00
N ARG A 120 17.12 -16.74 -0.48
CA ARG A 120 17.73 -15.70 0.35
C ARG A 120 16.84 -15.30 1.52
N VAL A 121 15.56 -15.01 1.26
CA VAL A 121 14.60 -14.56 2.28
C VAL A 121 14.35 -15.66 3.31
N GLN A 122 14.24 -16.92 2.90
CA GLN A 122 14.15 -18.06 3.83
C GLN A 122 15.40 -18.16 4.71
N GLY A 123 16.59 -18.09 4.12
CA GLY A 123 17.85 -18.16 4.87
C GLY A 123 18.06 -17.02 5.88
N ASP A 124 17.61 -15.79 5.54
CA ASP A 124 17.65 -14.65 6.46
C ASP A 124 16.58 -14.76 7.56
N LEU A 125 15.40 -15.30 7.24
CA LEU A 125 14.31 -15.54 8.19
C LEU A 125 14.67 -16.66 9.17
N ASP A 126 15.23 -17.78 8.70
CA ASP A 126 15.69 -18.91 9.53
C ASP A 126 16.77 -18.46 10.53
N ARG A 127 17.75 -17.65 10.09
CA ARG A 127 18.74 -17.03 11.00
C ARG A 127 18.07 -16.15 12.06
N ARG A 128 17.06 -15.36 11.69
CA ARG A 128 16.29 -14.51 12.62
C ARG A 128 15.36 -15.31 13.53
N MET A 129 14.99 -16.53 13.17
CA MET A 129 14.22 -17.49 13.96
C MET A 129 15.10 -18.41 14.83
N GLY A 130 16.42 -18.28 14.77
CA GLY A 130 17.36 -19.11 15.55
C GLY A 130 17.46 -20.56 15.05
N LYS A 131 17.04 -20.83 13.81
CA LYS A 131 17.04 -22.16 13.20
C LYS A 131 18.39 -22.41 12.50
N PRO A 132 19.05 -23.57 12.67
CA PRO A 132 20.33 -23.83 12.01
C PRO A 132 20.16 -23.91 10.49
N ALA A 133 20.93 -23.10 9.76
CA ALA A 133 20.76 -22.92 8.33
C ALA A 133 21.15 -24.15 7.51
N GLY A 134 20.21 -24.66 6.71
CA GLY A 134 20.48 -25.59 5.60
C GLY A 134 21.25 -24.89 4.48
N ALA A 135 22.15 -25.63 3.81
CA ALA A 135 23.16 -25.03 2.94
C ALA A 135 22.62 -24.48 1.60
N ALA A 136 23.12 -23.31 1.22
CA ALA A 136 23.15 -22.78 -0.15
C ALA A 136 24.60 -22.34 -0.49
N PRO A 137 25.03 -22.38 -1.77
CA PRO A 137 26.45 -22.50 -2.10
C PRO A 137 27.28 -21.22 -1.93
N LYS A 138 28.51 -21.38 -1.46
CA LYS A 138 29.54 -20.33 -1.45
C LYS A 138 30.03 -20.02 -2.88
N ALA A 139 29.98 -18.75 -3.27
CA ALA A 139 30.94 -18.19 -4.22
C ALA A 139 32.28 -17.91 -3.49
N PRO A 140 33.44 -17.96 -4.18
CA PRO A 140 34.72 -18.26 -3.55
C PRO A 140 35.39 -17.05 -2.86
N ALA A 141 36.23 -17.36 -1.87
CA ALA A 141 37.16 -16.43 -1.25
C ALA A 141 38.60 -16.79 -1.61
N ALA A 142 39.40 -15.78 -2.00
CA ALA A 142 40.85 -15.81 -2.20
C ALA A 142 41.31 -14.38 -2.60
N THR A 143 42.37 -13.76 -2.08
CA THR A 143 43.18 -14.02 -0.86
C THR A 143 43.94 -12.73 -0.48
N GLU A 144 44.37 -12.63 0.78
CA GLU A 144 45.63 -12.03 1.29
C GLU A 144 46.19 -10.69 0.73
N GLN A 145 46.34 -9.75 1.67
CA GLN A 145 47.41 -8.74 1.70
C GLN A 145 48.78 -9.45 1.91
N PRO A 146 49.91 -8.96 1.38
CA PRO A 146 50.68 -7.96 2.14
C PRO A 146 51.42 -6.90 1.28
N ALA A 147 52.10 -5.97 1.95
CA ALA A 147 52.75 -4.80 1.35
C ALA A 147 54.21 -5.02 0.90
N ALA A 148 54.63 -4.29 -0.15
CA ALA A 148 55.97 -3.69 -0.28
C ALA A 148 56.02 -2.68 -1.45
N ALA A 149 56.78 -1.59 -1.30
CA ALA A 149 57.27 -0.76 -2.42
C ALA A 149 58.62 -1.34 -2.93
N PRO A 150 59.12 -1.03 -4.15
CA PRO A 150 59.72 0.30 -4.38
C PRO A 150 59.75 0.87 -5.83
N ALA A 151 59.97 2.20 -5.89
CA ALA A 151 60.84 2.96 -6.81
C ALA A 151 60.56 3.18 -8.33
N ALA A 152 61.03 4.37 -8.76
CA ALA A 152 61.34 4.86 -10.12
C ALA A 152 60.14 5.16 -11.07
N ALA A 153 59.80 6.44 -11.35
CA ALA A 153 60.44 7.39 -12.30
C ALA A 153 59.81 7.28 -13.71
N GLU A 154 59.60 8.31 -14.54
CA GLU A 154 59.83 9.77 -14.52
C GLU A 154 58.91 10.42 -15.60
N ALA A 155 58.73 11.73 -15.84
CA ALA A 155 59.24 13.00 -15.28
C ALA A 155 58.27 14.17 -15.62
N SER A 156 58.29 15.28 -14.86
CA SER A 156 58.03 16.66 -15.38
C SER A 156 58.46 17.73 -14.37
N SER A 157 59.28 18.69 -14.81
CA SER A 157 59.95 19.71 -13.97
C SER A 157 59.03 20.88 -13.57
N PRO A 158 59.50 21.80 -12.70
CA PRO A 158 60.11 23.01 -13.27
C PRO A 158 61.35 23.59 -12.53
N ALA A 159 62.19 24.23 -13.36
CA ALA A 159 63.01 25.44 -13.15
C ALA A 159 63.81 25.69 -11.85
N ALA A 160 65.09 26.05 -12.03
CA ALA A 160 66.02 26.40 -10.95
C ALA A 160 66.21 27.92 -10.74
N ARG A 161 66.44 28.28 -9.47
CA ARG A 161 67.24 29.39 -8.90
C ARG A 161 67.57 30.62 -9.78
N THR A 162 67.26 31.79 -9.22
CA THR A 162 68.19 32.94 -9.26
C THR A 162 68.17 33.65 -7.90
N ILE A 163 69.33 33.97 -7.33
CA ILE A 163 69.47 34.72 -6.07
C ILE A 163 70.39 35.91 -6.33
N ALA A 164 69.95 37.11 -5.93
CA ALA A 164 70.79 38.31 -5.78
C ALA A 164 70.25 39.17 -4.60
N PRO A 165 71.12 39.89 -3.85
CA PRO A 165 70.80 40.54 -2.56
C PRO A 165 70.30 41.99 -2.76
N PRO A 166 69.61 42.65 -1.78
CA PRO A 166 70.24 43.24 -0.57
C PRO A 166 69.25 43.35 0.64
N PRO A 167 69.43 44.19 1.71
CA PRO A 167 70.57 45.00 2.15
C PRO A 167 71.07 44.69 3.59
N ALA A 168 72.02 45.50 4.06
CA ALA A 168 72.75 45.34 5.32
C ALA A 168 71.90 45.48 6.59
N ALA A 169 72.32 44.76 7.64
CA ALA A 169 71.70 44.80 8.97
C ALA A 169 71.98 46.14 9.71
N PRO A 170 71.01 46.67 10.47
CA PRO A 170 71.27 47.74 11.43
C PRO A 170 72.08 47.21 12.62
N ALA A 171 72.85 48.10 13.25
CA ALA A 171 73.71 47.77 14.39
C ALA A 171 72.91 47.20 15.58
N PRO A 172 73.48 46.27 16.38
CA PRO A 172 72.77 45.66 17.50
C PRO A 172 72.50 46.68 18.61
N ALA A 173 71.22 46.97 18.83
CA ALA A 173 70.77 47.67 20.03
C ALA A 173 71.15 46.88 21.29
N ALA A 174 71.34 47.61 22.41
CA ALA A 174 71.91 47.07 23.64
C ALA A 174 71.21 45.78 24.11
N ARG A 175 72.01 44.72 24.23
CA ARG A 175 71.56 43.42 24.74
C ARG A 175 71.24 43.55 26.22
N ALA A 176 69.94 43.69 26.55
CA ALA A 176 69.48 43.60 27.93
C ALA A 176 70.04 42.32 28.58
N ALA A 177 70.53 42.45 29.82
CA ALA A 177 71.21 41.36 30.51
C ALA A 177 70.29 40.13 30.58
N ARG A 178 70.77 38.99 30.07
CA ARG A 178 70.09 37.71 30.33
C ARG A 178 70.13 37.48 31.85
N PRO A 179 68.99 37.13 32.50
CA PRO A 179 69.01 36.75 33.91
C PRO A 179 69.97 35.57 34.10
N ALA A 180 70.65 35.54 35.25
CA ALA A 180 71.55 34.46 35.60
C ALA A 180 70.82 33.12 35.52
N ALA A 181 71.41 32.14 34.83
CA ALA A 181 70.80 30.83 34.69
C ALA A 181 70.63 30.17 36.06
N LEU A 182 69.41 29.72 36.37
CA LEU A 182 69.08 29.03 37.63
C LEU A 182 70.08 27.89 37.95
N PRO A 183 70.35 27.61 39.24
CA PRO A 183 71.10 26.41 39.66
C PRO A 183 70.49 25.11 39.11
N TYR A 184 71.28 24.03 39.05
CA TYR A 184 70.85 22.78 38.41
C TYR A 184 69.61 22.15 39.09
N HIS A 185 69.64 21.97 40.42
CA HIS A 185 68.51 21.37 41.15
C HIS A 185 67.26 22.27 41.17
N ALA A 186 67.44 23.60 41.24
CA ALA A 186 66.34 24.55 41.06
C ALA A 186 65.71 24.45 39.65
N ARG A 187 66.52 24.22 38.61
CA ARG A 187 66.02 23.96 37.23
C ARG A 187 65.26 22.64 37.12
N GLU A 188 65.72 21.60 37.80
CA GLU A 188 65.07 20.29 37.84
C GLU A 188 63.65 20.42 38.44
N LYS A 189 63.53 21.06 39.61
CA LYS A 189 62.23 21.33 40.25
C LYS A 189 61.31 22.24 39.43
N MET A 190 61.85 23.27 38.78
CA MET A 190 61.07 24.09 37.83
C MET A 190 60.60 23.30 36.60
N ALA A 191 61.39 22.34 36.11
CA ALA A 191 60.98 21.48 35.00
C ALA A 191 59.86 20.49 35.41
N GLU A 192 59.88 20.00 36.65
CA GLU A 192 58.79 19.22 37.24
C GLU A 192 57.52 20.08 37.40
N PHE A 193 57.65 21.31 37.91
CA PHE A 193 56.56 22.29 37.98
C PHE A 193 55.93 22.52 36.59
N ASP A 194 56.72 22.89 35.57
CA ASP A 194 56.20 23.15 34.22
C ASP A 194 55.64 21.88 33.53
N LYS A 195 56.08 20.68 33.93
CA LYS A 195 55.47 19.41 33.49
C LYS A 195 54.11 19.19 34.15
N ARG A 196 53.98 19.38 35.47
CA ARG A 196 52.71 19.21 36.18
C ARG A 196 51.72 20.33 35.84
N PHE A 197 52.19 21.56 35.61
CA PHE A 197 51.36 22.69 35.19
C PHE A 197 50.73 22.45 33.82
N ARG A 198 51.49 21.90 32.84
CA ARG A 198 50.91 21.48 31.54
C ARG A 198 49.84 20.40 31.67
N SER A 199 49.93 19.53 32.68
CA SER A 199 48.86 18.56 32.99
C SER A 199 47.59 19.24 33.52
N VAL A 200 47.72 20.32 34.29
CA VAL A 200 46.60 21.15 34.76
C VAL A 200 45.96 21.91 33.60
N GLU A 201 46.76 22.49 32.71
CA GLU A 201 46.24 23.17 31.52
C GLU A 201 45.51 22.22 30.57
N TYR A 202 45.98 20.97 30.45
CA TYR A 202 45.27 19.91 29.74
C TYR A 202 43.92 19.57 30.39
N ALA A 203 43.88 19.40 31.72
CA ALA A 203 42.63 19.12 32.44
C ALA A 203 41.61 20.26 32.31
N LEU A 204 42.03 21.52 32.46
CA LEU A 204 41.19 22.70 32.17
C LEU A 204 40.71 22.70 30.71
N GLY A 205 41.58 22.38 29.76
CA GLY A 205 41.21 22.22 28.34
C GLY A 205 40.16 21.13 28.10
N LYS A 206 40.19 20.02 28.85
CA LYS A 206 39.16 18.96 28.78
C LYS A 206 37.84 19.34 29.41
N MET A 207 37.84 20.16 30.47
CA MET A 207 36.61 20.81 30.94
C MET A 207 36.03 21.75 29.86
N ASP A 208 36.90 22.45 29.13
CA ASP A 208 36.49 23.35 28.05
C ASP A 208 35.97 22.61 26.79
N GLU A 209 36.38 21.35 26.58
CA GLU A 209 35.75 20.42 25.64
C GLU A 209 34.36 19.95 26.15
N ALA A 210 34.17 19.76 27.46
CA ALA A 210 32.87 19.43 28.04
C ALA A 210 31.85 20.57 27.84
N ARG A 211 32.32 21.82 27.92
CA ARG A 211 31.54 23.00 27.52
C ARG A 211 31.08 22.94 26.06
N LYS A 212 31.75 22.20 25.16
CA LYS A 212 31.35 21.98 23.75
C LYS A 212 30.53 20.71 23.51
N GLY A 213 30.59 19.75 24.43
CA GLY A 213 29.86 18.47 24.36
C GLY A 213 30.72 17.31 23.84
N ASP A 214 32.02 17.52 23.64
CA ASP A 214 32.91 16.63 22.91
C ASP A 214 33.64 15.58 23.79
N THR A 215 33.18 15.34 25.03
CA THR A 215 33.86 14.44 25.99
C THR A 215 32.93 13.47 26.68
N THR A 216 33.41 12.22 26.79
CA THR A 216 32.78 11.10 27.51
C THR A 216 33.13 11.05 29.00
N THR A 217 34.07 11.90 29.46
CA THR A 217 34.50 11.96 30.85
C THR A 217 33.81 13.13 31.56
N PRO A 218 33.23 12.92 32.77
CA PRO A 218 32.58 13.99 33.52
C PRO A 218 33.55 15.14 33.87
N PRO A 219 33.20 16.42 33.65
CA PRO A 219 34.09 17.56 33.90
C PRO A 219 34.50 17.71 35.36
N GLU A 220 33.72 17.18 36.29
CA GLU A 220 33.98 17.15 37.73
C GLU A 220 35.26 16.36 38.05
N LYS A 221 35.58 15.33 37.25
CA LYS A 221 36.82 14.56 37.41
C LYS A 221 38.05 15.43 37.09
N TYR A 222 38.00 16.18 35.99
CA TYR A 222 39.09 17.08 35.61
C TYR A 222 39.21 18.27 36.59
N ALA A 223 38.10 18.74 37.16
CA ALA A 223 38.13 19.73 38.23
C ALA A 223 38.91 19.22 39.46
N ALA A 224 38.60 18.00 39.92
CA ALA A 224 39.32 17.38 41.03
C ALA A 224 40.81 17.16 40.73
N GLU A 225 41.17 16.76 39.50
CA GLU A 225 42.57 16.63 39.06
C GLU A 225 43.34 17.98 39.10
N VAL A 226 42.66 19.11 38.90
CA VAL A 226 43.24 20.45 39.04
C VAL A 226 43.36 20.86 40.51
N GLU A 227 42.33 20.62 41.32
CA GLU A 227 42.33 20.92 42.77
C GLU A 227 43.45 20.17 43.51
N GLU A 228 43.64 18.88 43.20
CA GLU A 228 44.73 18.05 43.75
C GLU A 228 46.12 18.51 43.27
N ALA A 229 46.23 19.08 42.06
CA ALA A 229 47.51 19.51 41.50
C ALA A 229 48.03 20.82 42.11
N ILE A 230 47.16 21.71 42.61
CA ILE A 230 47.55 23.00 43.20
C ILE A 230 48.57 22.84 44.36
N PRO A 231 48.31 22.07 45.43
CA PRO A 231 49.28 21.93 46.53
C PRO A 231 50.60 21.28 46.10
N ALA A 232 50.56 20.35 45.13
CA ALA A 232 51.77 19.75 44.57
C ALA A 232 52.62 20.77 43.77
N LEU A 233 51.97 21.67 43.03
CA LEU A 233 52.64 22.77 42.33
C LEU A 233 53.23 23.80 43.31
N THR A 234 52.55 24.09 44.42
CA THR A 234 53.10 24.93 45.50
C THR A 234 54.38 24.31 46.08
N SER A 235 54.36 23.03 46.45
CA SER A 235 55.54 22.32 46.99
C SER A 235 56.72 22.39 46.02
N LEU A 236 56.51 22.08 44.74
CA LEU A 236 57.57 22.12 43.72
C LEU A 236 58.17 23.52 43.53
N LEU A 237 57.36 24.58 43.64
CA LEU A 237 57.83 25.97 43.53
C LEU A 237 58.66 26.38 44.76
N ASP A 238 58.25 25.99 45.96
CA ASP A 238 58.97 26.31 47.20
C ASP A 238 60.25 25.45 47.38
N GLU A 239 60.23 24.20 46.92
CA GLU A 239 61.44 23.37 46.75
C GLU A 239 62.42 24.04 45.76
N ALA A 240 61.94 24.50 44.60
CA ALA A 240 62.78 25.18 43.60
C ALA A 240 63.40 26.50 44.12
N ARG A 241 62.65 27.25 44.94
CA ARG A 241 63.15 28.45 45.64
C ARG A 241 64.22 28.09 46.67
N THR A 242 64.01 27.02 47.44
CA THR A 242 64.95 26.54 48.45
C THR A 242 66.28 26.10 47.82
N GLU A 243 66.23 25.33 46.73
CA GLU A 243 67.41 24.91 45.95
C GLU A 243 68.09 26.04 45.17
N ALA A 244 67.39 27.15 44.91
CA ALA A 244 68.02 28.34 44.36
C ALA A 244 68.73 29.16 45.45
N ALA A 245 68.11 29.29 46.62
CA ALA A 245 68.66 30.01 47.76
C ALA A 245 69.92 29.33 48.34
N SER A 246 69.97 27.99 48.38
CA SER A 246 71.14 27.21 48.81
C SER A 246 72.38 27.47 47.94
N ALA A 247 72.17 27.83 46.67
CA ALA A 247 73.20 28.21 45.70
C ALA A 247 73.34 29.75 45.52
N GLY A 248 72.81 30.55 46.44
CA GLY A 248 72.97 32.01 46.49
C GLY A 248 72.06 32.82 45.55
N VAL A 249 71.07 32.19 44.92
CA VAL A 249 70.10 32.86 44.02
C VAL A 249 68.78 33.07 44.75
N ALA A 250 68.65 34.19 45.46
CA ALA A 250 67.48 34.53 46.26
C ALA A 250 66.23 34.96 45.44
N ALA A 251 66.41 35.38 44.19
CA ALA A 251 65.32 35.83 43.32
C ALA A 251 65.59 35.50 41.85
N HIS A 252 64.57 35.05 41.12
CA HIS A 252 64.65 34.79 39.68
C HIS A 252 63.27 34.96 39.01
N PRO A 253 63.15 35.61 37.83
CA PRO A 253 61.86 35.91 37.20
C PRO A 253 60.95 34.71 36.94
N ALA A 254 61.52 33.51 36.78
CA ALA A 254 60.72 32.28 36.58
C ALA A 254 59.90 31.89 37.83
N PHE A 255 60.34 32.25 39.04
CA PHE A 255 59.57 31.99 40.26
C PHE A 255 58.35 32.93 40.35
N GLU A 256 58.53 34.20 40.00
CA GLU A 256 57.43 35.18 39.92
C GLU A 256 56.40 34.79 38.84
N GLU A 257 56.86 34.26 37.71
CA GLU A 257 55.99 33.77 36.64
C GLU A 257 55.28 32.46 37.02
N ALA A 258 55.93 31.55 37.74
CA ALA A 258 55.30 30.35 38.27
C ALA A 258 54.27 30.66 39.38
N GLN A 259 54.59 31.58 40.29
CA GLN A 259 53.68 32.05 41.33
C GLN A 259 52.44 32.70 40.72
N ARG A 260 52.60 33.67 39.79
CA ARG A 260 51.46 34.30 39.11
C ARG A 260 50.60 33.31 38.34
N ARG A 261 51.21 32.29 37.72
CA ARG A 261 50.49 31.18 37.05
C ARG A 261 49.71 30.31 38.05
N LEU A 262 50.28 30.01 39.20
CA LEU A 262 49.69 29.20 40.28
C LEU A 262 48.52 29.94 40.97
N ASP A 263 48.73 31.21 41.35
CA ASP A 263 47.73 32.06 42.01
C ASP A 263 46.48 32.28 41.14
N ALA A 264 46.64 32.23 39.82
CA ALA A 264 45.54 32.34 38.86
C ALA A 264 44.72 31.04 38.70
N LEU A 265 45.24 29.87 39.10
CA LEU A 265 44.56 28.58 38.87
C LEU A 265 43.18 28.47 39.56
N PRO A 266 42.99 28.84 40.84
CA PRO A 266 41.67 28.75 41.48
C PRO A 266 40.61 29.62 40.78
N GLY A 267 41.00 30.80 40.30
CA GLY A 267 40.12 31.68 39.53
C GLY A 267 39.72 31.07 38.19
N ARG A 268 40.70 30.60 37.41
CA ARG A 268 40.49 29.91 36.12
C ARG A 268 39.62 28.66 36.28
N LEU A 269 39.86 27.84 37.31
CA LEU A 269 39.07 26.65 37.59
C LEU A 269 37.61 27.02 37.85
N LYS A 270 37.35 27.99 38.74
CA LYS A 270 35.98 28.41 39.08
C LYS A 270 35.23 29.01 37.89
N GLU A 271 35.91 29.78 37.04
CA GLU A 271 35.35 30.31 35.79
C GLU A 271 35.00 29.17 34.82
N THR A 272 35.89 28.19 34.68
CA THR A 272 35.66 27.00 33.84
C THR A 272 34.51 26.16 34.36
N GLN A 273 34.44 25.88 35.67
CA GLN A 273 33.31 25.19 36.31
C GLN A 273 31.97 25.91 36.04
N THR A 274 31.95 27.23 36.22
CA THR A 274 30.73 28.05 36.04
C THR A 274 30.25 28.02 34.58
N THR A 275 31.17 28.17 33.62
CA THR A 275 30.82 28.18 32.19
C THR A 275 30.47 26.79 31.65
N VAL A 276 31.04 25.71 32.20
CA VAL A 276 30.62 24.33 31.91
C VAL A 276 29.23 24.05 32.44
N ALA A 277 28.94 24.39 33.71
CA ALA A 277 27.64 24.17 34.33
C ALA A 277 26.51 24.89 33.57
N ALA A 278 26.70 26.18 33.24
CA ALA A 278 25.72 26.95 32.45
C ALA A 278 25.49 26.35 31.04
N ALA A 279 26.54 25.80 30.40
CA ALA A 279 26.41 25.13 29.11
C ALA A 279 25.68 23.77 29.22
N GLN A 280 25.92 23.00 30.29
CA GLN A 280 25.18 21.77 30.58
C GLN A 280 23.70 22.05 30.84
N GLU A 281 23.38 23.06 31.65
CA GLU A 281 22.00 23.49 31.92
C GLU A 281 21.27 23.94 30.65
N THR A 282 21.92 24.76 29.81
CA THR A 282 21.38 25.20 28.52
C THR A 282 21.09 24.02 27.58
N ARG A 283 21.99 23.02 27.52
CA ARG A 283 21.75 21.79 26.75
C ARG A 283 20.61 20.96 27.30
N ALA A 284 20.52 20.79 28.61
CA ALA A 284 19.46 20.04 29.26
C ALA A 284 18.08 20.67 28.97
N ALA A 285 17.98 22.00 29.06
CA ALA A 285 16.77 22.75 28.71
C ALA A 285 16.40 22.58 27.22
N SER A 286 17.37 22.71 26.32
CA SER A 286 17.15 22.52 24.87
C SER A 286 16.73 21.08 24.53
N SER A 287 17.33 20.09 25.18
CA SER A 287 16.98 18.67 25.03
C SER A 287 15.55 18.38 25.54
N ALA A 288 15.15 18.98 26.65
CA ALA A 288 13.78 18.87 27.18
C ALA A 288 12.74 19.54 26.26
N GLU A 289 13.04 20.70 25.67
CA GLU A 289 12.16 21.35 24.69
C GLU A 289 12.02 20.50 23.42
N ILE A 290 13.14 19.99 22.87
CA ILE A 290 13.14 19.07 21.72
C ILE A 290 12.26 17.85 22.02
N ALA A 291 12.45 17.20 23.17
CA ALA A 291 11.67 16.02 23.55
C ALA A 291 10.18 16.32 23.64
N ALA A 292 9.78 17.47 24.21
CA ALA A 292 8.39 17.88 24.31
C ALA A 292 7.74 18.18 22.94
N ASP A 293 8.44 18.87 22.04
CA ASP A 293 7.93 19.16 20.70
C ASP A 293 7.87 17.90 19.80
N VAL A 294 8.85 17.00 19.91
CA VAL A 294 8.83 15.68 19.22
C VAL A 294 7.72 14.78 19.76
N GLU A 295 7.48 14.78 21.07
CA GLU A 295 6.37 14.04 21.67
C GLU A 295 5.01 14.61 21.19
N LYS A 296 4.86 15.94 21.16
CA LYS A 296 3.67 16.61 20.63
C LYS A 296 3.41 16.25 19.17
N LEU A 297 4.46 16.28 18.33
CA LEU A 297 4.39 15.88 16.92
C LEU A 297 3.97 14.41 16.76
N THR A 298 4.52 13.52 17.59
CA THR A 298 4.23 12.08 17.56
C THR A 298 2.82 11.77 18.00
N ARG A 299 2.36 12.35 19.12
CA ARG A 299 0.97 12.22 19.60
C ARG A 299 -0.04 12.67 18.56
N GLU A 300 0.23 13.77 17.85
CA GLU A 300 -0.67 14.27 16.81
C GLU A 300 -0.65 13.39 15.56
N CYS A 301 0.53 12.94 15.12
CA CYS A 301 0.65 12.00 14.00
C CYS A 301 -0.09 10.69 14.28
N ASP A 302 0.07 10.10 15.46
CA ASP A 302 -0.61 8.86 15.88
C ASP A 302 -2.13 9.03 16.00
N ARG A 303 -2.59 10.21 16.44
CA ARG A 303 -4.02 10.56 16.53
C ARG A 303 -4.64 10.63 15.14
N LEU A 304 -3.98 11.32 14.22
CA LEU A 304 -4.46 11.52 12.85
C LEU A 304 -4.33 10.25 11.99
N ASP A 305 -3.30 9.42 12.22
CA ASP A 305 -3.19 8.11 11.59
C ASP A 305 -4.42 7.24 11.90
N LYS A 306 -4.78 7.13 13.18
CA LYS A 306 -5.95 6.37 13.64
C LYS A 306 -7.28 6.98 13.19
N LYS A 307 -7.40 8.32 13.14
CA LYS A 307 -8.63 9.04 12.76
C LYS A 307 -8.89 8.98 11.26
N VAL A 308 -7.86 9.19 10.43
CA VAL A 308 -8.04 9.40 8.99
C VAL A 308 -6.91 8.88 8.08
N PHE A 309 -5.62 8.97 8.41
CA PHE A 309 -4.57 8.65 7.41
C PHE A 309 -4.55 7.15 7.05
N ASN A 310 -4.86 6.26 8.00
CA ASN A 310 -5.03 4.83 7.72
C ASN A 310 -6.18 4.50 6.73
N LYS A 311 -7.19 5.38 6.63
CA LYS A 311 -8.30 5.30 5.66
C LYS A 311 -8.01 6.05 4.37
N ALA A 312 -7.11 7.04 4.40
CA ALA A 312 -6.85 7.98 3.31
C ALA A 312 -5.38 7.90 2.84
N SER A 313 -5.00 6.73 2.34
CA SER A 313 -3.63 6.38 1.92
C SER A 313 -3.17 7.03 0.60
N GLY A 314 -4.01 7.84 -0.05
CA GLY A 314 -3.74 8.46 -1.35
C GLY A 314 -4.13 7.61 -2.56
N ALA A 315 -4.81 6.47 -2.33
CA ALA A 315 -5.29 5.56 -3.36
C ALA A 315 -6.75 5.13 -3.09
N PRO A 316 -7.47 4.55 -4.07
CA PRO A 316 -8.81 4.05 -3.84
C PRO A 316 -8.82 2.84 -2.89
N ILE A 317 -9.80 2.77 -2.01
CA ILE A 317 -10.04 1.57 -1.20
C ILE A 317 -10.69 0.45 -2.03
N TYR A 318 -10.68 -0.77 -1.49
CA TYR A 318 -11.53 -1.84 -2.01
C TYR A 318 -12.95 -1.72 -1.41
N TYR A 319 -13.97 -1.78 -2.26
CA TYR A 319 -15.37 -1.70 -1.88
C TYR A 319 -16.26 -2.33 -2.96
N ASN A 320 -17.42 -2.85 -2.53
CA ASN A 320 -18.47 -3.41 -3.39
C ASN A 320 -19.75 -2.55 -3.40
N ASP A 321 -19.99 -1.85 -2.29
CA ASP A 321 -21.10 -0.93 -2.04
C ASP A 321 -20.56 0.43 -1.51
N LEU A 322 -21.47 1.39 -1.26
CA LEU A 322 -21.11 2.76 -0.88
C LEU A 322 -20.92 2.99 0.63
N ALA A 323 -21.16 2.01 1.51
CA ALA A 323 -21.02 2.21 2.96
C ALA A 323 -19.57 2.52 3.39
N PRO A 324 -18.55 1.68 3.08
CA PRO A 324 -17.17 1.98 3.48
C PRO A 324 -16.61 3.22 2.77
N VAL A 325 -17.11 3.51 1.57
CA VAL A 325 -16.80 4.72 0.78
C VAL A 325 -17.31 5.97 1.49
N LYS A 326 -18.55 5.93 2.01
CA LYS A 326 -19.12 7.03 2.79
C LYS A 326 -18.38 7.23 4.11
N GLU A 327 -18.03 6.16 4.83
CA GLU A 327 -17.25 6.26 6.08
C GLU A 327 -15.86 6.89 5.86
N GLN A 328 -15.21 6.58 4.73
CA GLN A 328 -13.95 7.21 4.33
C GLN A 328 -14.13 8.70 4.04
N LEU A 329 -15.18 9.07 3.28
CA LEU A 329 -15.48 10.47 2.97
C LEU A 329 -15.80 11.28 4.24
N ASP A 330 -16.64 10.75 5.13
CA ASP A 330 -17.02 11.42 6.37
C ASP A 330 -15.79 11.65 7.27
N ALA A 331 -14.85 10.70 7.32
CA ALA A 331 -13.58 10.86 8.04
C ALA A 331 -12.67 11.93 7.42
N ILE A 332 -12.59 12.00 6.09
CA ILE A 332 -11.84 13.04 5.36
C ILE A 332 -12.44 14.42 5.63
N VAL A 333 -13.77 14.57 5.51
CA VAL A 333 -14.47 15.85 5.73
C VAL A 333 -14.32 16.31 7.18
N ALA A 334 -14.39 15.40 8.15
CA ALA A 334 -14.15 15.73 9.56
C ALA A 334 -12.72 16.26 9.77
N PHE A 335 -11.71 15.55 9.24
CA PHE A 335 -10.30 15.98 9.31
C PHE A 335 -10.07 17.36 8.68
N GLU A 336 -10.58 17.60 7.47
CA GLU A 336 -10.42 18.88 6.77
C GLU A 336 -11.03 20.07 7.53
N LYS A 337 -12.14 19.83 8.23
CA LYS A 337 -12.87 20.84 8.99
C LYS A 337 -12.29 21.09 10.38
N GLU A 338 -11.82 20.03 11.05
CA GLU A 338 -11.47 20.07 12.48
C GLU A 338 -9.97 20.11 12.74
N ASP A 339 -9.18 19.37 11.96
CA ASP A 339 -7.78 19.06 12.30
C ASP A 339 -6.76 19.67 11.32
N LEU A 340 -7.10 19.81 10.04
CA LEU A 340 -6.15 20.18 8.97
C LEU A 340 -5.39 21.48 9.26
N ALA A 341 -6.08 22.51 9.76
CA ALA A 341 -5.45 23.78 10.13
C ALA A 341 -4.45 23.63 11.30
N GLN A 342 -4.79 22.81 12.30
CA GLN A 342 -3.93 22.53 13.45
C GLN A 342 -2.71 21.68 13.05
N ALA A 343 -2.91 20.68 12.20
CA ALA A 343 -1.86 19.81 11.69
C ALA A 343 -0.83 20.60 10.85
N ASN A 344 -1.30 21.50 9.97
CA ASN A 344 -0.43 22.39 9.21
C ASN A 344 0.34 23.37 10.12
N ALA A 345 -0.34 24.01 11.08
CA ALA A 345 0.32 24.90 12.05
C ALA A 345 1.39 24.17 12.90
N LEU A 346 1.17 22.88 13.21
CA LEU A 346 2.16 22.05 13.89
C LEU A 346 3.38 21.76 13.00
N LEU A 347 3.17 21.43 11.71
CA LEU A 347 4.28 21.27 10.75
C LEU A 347 5.05 22.57 10.54
N GLU A 348 4.36 23.70 10.37
CA GLU A 348 4.99 25.01 10.20
C GLU A 348 5.84 25.39 11.41
N SER A 349 5.27 25.32 12.63
CA SER A 349 6.00 25.65 13.85
C SER A 349 7.17 24.70 14.14
N PHE A 350 7.01 23.39 13.90
CA PHE A 350 8.10 22.42 14.05
C PHE A 350 9.21 22.68 13.01
N SER A 351 8.85 22.94 11.75
CA SER A 351 9.84 23.19 10.69
C SER A 351 10.59 24.51 10.84
N ALA A 352 9.94 25.56 11.40
CA ALA A 352 10.61 26.80 11.73
C ALA A 352 11.71 26.62 12.81
N LYS A 353 11.45 25.76 13.81
CA LYS A 353 12.43 25.43 14.86
C LYS A 353 13.53 24.48 14.35
N TYR A 354 13.14 23.36 13.73
CA TYR A 354 14.04 22.22 13.50
C TYR A 354 14.47 22.02 12.04
N GLY A 355 13.92 22.81 11.10
CA GLY A 355 14.17 22.68 9.66
C GLY A 355 13.05 21.92 8.94
N ALA A 356 13.02 22.04 7.61
CA ALA A 356 11.96 21.47 6.78
C ALA A 356 12.35 20.14 6.10
N THR A 357 13.62 19.75 6.24
CA THR A 357 14.19 18.52 5.68
C THR A 357 14.61 17.53 6.76
N ASP A 358 14.66 16.25 6.39
CA ASP A 358 15.07 15.14 7.26
C ASP A 358 16.47 15.34 7.85
N GLU A 359 17.42 15.86 7.06
CA GLU A 359 18.79 16.15 7.49
C GLU A 359 18.87 17.29 8.50
N GLU A 360 18.15 18.40 8.26
CA GLU A 360 18.11 19.53 9.20
C GLU A 360 17.49 19.13 10.54
N ILE A 361 16.37 18.39 10.51
CA ILE A 361 15.67 17.94 11.71
C ILE A 361 16.60 17.05 12.52
N ARG A 362 17.16 15.97 11.93
CA ARG A 362 18.11 15.09 12.63
C ARG A 362 19.29 15.84 13.22
N LYS A 363 19.85 16.81 12.49
CA LYS A 363 20.99 17.61 12.96
C LYS A 363 20.63 18.53 14.15
N ARG A 364 19.38 18.97 14.27
CA ARG A 364 18.92 19.87 15.35
C ARG A 364 18.26 19.15 16.52
N THR A 365 17.68 17.97 16.32
CA THR A 365 17.02 17.18 17.38
C THR A 365 17.89 16.06 17.94
N ASP A 366 18.92 15.63 17.21
CA ASP A 366 19.65 14.36 17.42
C ASP A 366 18.74 13.12 17.45
N ASP A 367 17.54 13.23 16.87
CA ASP A 367 16.54 12.17 16.83
C ASP A 367 16.09 11.86 15.39
N SER A 368 16.28 10.60 15.00
CA SER A 368 15.84 10.06 13.71
C SER A 368 14.34 9.76 13.66
N ALA A 369 13.69 9.53 14.81
CA ALA A 369 12.24 9.34 14.87
C ALA A 369 11.50 10.65 14.59
N ALA A 370 11.93 11.77 15.18
CA ALA A 370 11.40 13.12 14.91
C ALA A 370 11.25 13.44 13.41
N ALA A 371 12.33 13.23 12.63
CA ALA A 371 12.33 13.48 11.18
C ALA A 371 11.35 12.58 10.43
N ARG A 372 11.24 11.31 10.83
CA ARG A 372 10.27 10.36 10.27
C ARG A 372 8.83 10.73 10.61
N THR A 373 8.54 11.09 11.86
CA THR A 373 7.21 11.52 12.29
C THR A 373 6.77 12.79 11.56
N PHE A 374 7.67 13.75 11.37
CA PHE A 374 7.41 14.95 10.57
C PHE A 374 7.05 14.61 9.12
N ALA A 375 7.82 13.71 8.50
CA ALA A 375 7.54 13.22 7.15
C ALA A 375 6.19 12.48 7.06
N ASN A 376 5.89 11.59 8.01
CA ASN A 376 4.63 10.85 8.08
C ASN A 376 3.42 11.78 8.18
N LEU A 377 3.47 12.79 9.06
CA LEU A 377 2.38 13.76 9.22
C LEU A 377 2.15 14.56 7.92
N LYS A 378 3.23 15.05 7.31
CA LYS A 378 3.20 15.78 6.02
C LYS A 378 2.66 14.91 4.88
N GLU A 379 3.08 13.65 4.81
CA GLU A 379 2.61 12.69 3.81
C GLU A 379 1.14 12.32 4.04
N GLY A 380 0.71 12.10 5.28
CA GLY A 380 -0.69 11.83 5.63
C GLY A 380 -1.64 12.93 5.17
N ILE A 381 -1.30 14.20 5.44
CA ILE A 381 -2.06 15.37 4.97
C ILE A 381 -2.15 15.39 3.43
N ALA A 382 -1.03 15.16 2.74
CA ALA A 382 -1.02 15.11 1.27
C ALA A 382 -1.81 13.93 0.71
N ASN A 383 -1.81 12.78 1.40
CA ASN A 383 -2.51 11.57 1.00
C ASN A 383 -4.03 11.69 1.21
N VAL A 384 -4.51 12.48 2.18
CA VAL A 384 -5.94 12.84 2.28
C VAL A 384 -6.42 13.52 0.99
N ALA A 385 -5.70 14.55 0.52
CA ALA A 385 -6.05 15.26 -0.72
C ALA A 385 -5.99 14.34 -1.96
N LYS A 386 -4.94 13.51 -2.09
CA LYS A 386 -4.85 12.51 -3.17
C LYS A 386 -6.00 11.49 -3.14
N THR A 387 -6.42 11.07 -1.94
CA THR A 387 -7.50 10.09 -1.77
C THR A 387 -8.81 10.62 -2.34
N ARG A 388 -9.10 11.93 -2.19
CA ARG A 388 -10.29 12.54 -2.81
C ARG A 388 -10.32 12.34 -4.32
N THR A 389 -9.29 12.81 -5.01
CA THR A 389 -9.20 12.69 -6.47
C THR A 389 -9.21 11.21 -6.90
N ALA A 390 -8.46 10.34 -6.22
CA ALA A 390 -8.40 8.92 -6.56
C ALA A 390 -9.75 8.20 -6.40
N MET A 391 -10.47 8.42 -5.29
CA MET A 391 -11.80 7.84 -5.05
C MET A 391 -12.85 8.39 -6.02
N ALA A 392 -12.83 9.70 -6.29
CA ALA A 392 -13.73 10.33 -7.24
C ALA A 392 -13.58 9.73 -8.66
N GLU A 393 -12.34 9.50 -9.11
CA GLU A 393 -12.07 8.87 -10.39
C GLU A 393 -12.48 7.38 -10.46
N ASP A 394 -12.22 6.61 -9.41
CA ASP A 394 -12.60 5.19 -9.35
C ASP A 394 -14.14 5.02 -9.28
N LEU A 395 -14.83 5.84 -8.49
CA LEU A 395 -16.29 5.87 -8.44
C LEU A 395 -16.90 6.24 -9.78
N ALA A 396 -16.36 7.26 -10.46
CA ALA A 396 -16.80 7.62 -11.81
C ALA A 396 -16.56 6.48 -12.82
N ALA A 397 -15.36 5.87 -12.82
CA ALA A 397 -15.03 4.76 -13.71
C ALA A 397 -15.96 3.54 -13.50
N ARG A 398 -16.21 3.16 -12.25
CA ARG A 398 -17.13 2.06 -11.91
C ARG A 398 -18.59 2.39 -12.25
N THR A 399 -19.00 3.64 -12.11
CA THR A 399 -20.33 4.10 -12.53
C THR A 399 -20.48 3.97 -14.05
N ALA A 400 -19.50 4.41 -14.83
CA ALA A 400 -19.49 4.25 -16.28
C ALA A 400 -19.54 2.76 -16.71
N GLN A 401 -18.77 1.89 -16.05
CA GLN A 401 -18.83 0.43 -16.29
C GLN A 401 -20.20 -0.18 -15.97
N ARG A 402 -20.84 0.24 -14.86
CA ARG A 402 -22.20 -0.20 -14.50
C ARG A 402 -23.21 0.17 -15.59
N ILE A 403 -23.09 1.36 -16.19
CA ILE A 403 -23.97 1.83 -17.27
C ILE A 403 -23.73 1.03 -18.55
N GLN A 404 -22.47 0.84 -18.97
CA GLN A 404 -22.12 0.01 -20.14
C GLN A 404 -22.67 -1.43 -20.02
N GLY A 405 -22.76 -1.96 -18.80
CA GLY A 405 -23.32 -3.29 -18.52
C GLY A 405 -24.86 -3.37 -18.44
N MET A 406 -25.61 -2.27 -18.54
CA MET A 406 -27.07 -2.26 -18.30
C MET A 406 -27.88 -3.08 -19.31
N ASP A 407 -27.42 -3.20 -20.56
CA ASP A 407 -28.11 -4.01 -21.56
C ASP A 407 -28.13 -5.52 -21.27
N ASN A 408 -27.11 -5.99 -20.55
CA ASN A 408 -26.99 -7.37 -20.10
C ASN A 408 -27.65 -7.59 -18.72
N ALA A 409 -28.15 -6.53 -18.08
CA ALA A 409 -28.80 -6.63 -16.78
C ALA A 409 -30.24 -7.15 -16.95
N HIS A 410 -30.64 -8.01 -16.02
CA HIS A 410 -32.01 -8.52 -15.94
C HIS A 410 -33.01 -7.37 -15.78
N ASP A 411 -34.12 -7.38 -16.55
CA ASP A 411 -35.05 -6.25 -16.69
C ASP A 411 -35.50 -5.68 -15.34
N PHE A 412 -35.83 -6.55 -14.37
CA PHE A 412 -36.26 -6.14 -13.02
C PHE A 412 -35.21 -5.33 -12.25
N SER A 413 -33.92 -5.54 -12.53
CA SER A 413 -32.80 -4.86 -11.86
C SER A 413 -32.34 -3.57 -12.56
N ARG A 414 -32.77 -3.30 -13.81
CA ARG A 414 -32.25 -2.14 -14.57
C ARG A 414 -32.58 -0.81 -13.90
N LEU A 415 -33.81 -0.66 -13.42
CA LEU A 415 -34.26 0.57 -12.76
C LEU A 415 -33.59 0.80 -11.40
N GLU A 416 -33.34 -0.28 -10.65
CA GLU A 416 -32.54 -0.24 -9.42
C GLU A 416 -31.10 0.20 -9.72
N ARG A 417 -30.48 -0.39 -10.76
CA ARG A 417 -29.13 0.02 -11.24
C ARG A 417 -29.05 1.46 -11.73
N HIS A 418 -30.15 2.06 -12.21
CA HIS A 418 -30.19 3.50 -12.53
C HIS A 418 -30.11 4.34 -11.25
N ALA A 419 -30.80 3.93 -10.18
CA ALA A 419 -30.71 4.61 -8.88
C ALA A 419 -29.32 4.41 -8.24
N GLU A 420 -28.75 3.20 -8.32
CA GLU A 420 -27.37 2.94 -7.92
C GLU A 420 -26.39 3.85 -8.68
N ALA A 421 -26.47 3.92 -10.01
CA ALA A 421 -25.56 4.73 -10.83
C ALA A 421 -25.59 6.22 -10.41
N ARG A 422 -26.78 6.76 -10.10
CA ARG A 422 -26.90 8.13 -9.56
C ARG A 422 -26.29 8.27 -8.17
N ALA A 423 -26.50 7.31 -7.27
CA ALA A 423 -25.91 7.34 -5.94
C ALA A 423 -24.37 7.27 -5.98
N TRP A 424 -23.81 6.43 -6.86
CA TRP A 424 -22.36 6.31 -7.07
C TRP A 424 -21.77 7.58 -7.72
N MET A 425 -22.45 8.16 -8.72
CA MET A 425 -22.07 9.45 -9.30
C MET A 425 -22.07 10.58 -8.25
N LYS A 426 -23.11 10.65 -7.41
CA LYS A 426 -23.22 11.64 -6.34
C LYS A 426 -22.08 11.50 -5.34
N MET A 427 -21.75 10.27 -4.95
CA MET A 427 -20.59 10.01 -4.08
C MET A 427 -19.28 10.47 -4.73
N ALA A 428 -19.08 10.24 -6.04
CA ALA A 428 -17.90 10.74 -6.75
C ALA A 428 -17.78 12.28 -6.73
N GLN A 429 -18.91 12.98 -6.89
CA GLN A 429 -18.98 14.45 -6.77
C GLN A 429 -18.69 14.93 -5.35
N ASP A 430 -19.11 14.18 -4.32
CA ASP A 430 -18.86 14.55 -2.92
C ASP A 430 -17.39 14.35 -2.50
N PHE A 431 -16.65 13.48 -3.18
CA PHE A 431 -15.19 13.42 -3.07
C PHE A 431 -14.48 14.54 -3.84
N ASP A 432 -14.78 14.71 -5.14
CA ASP A 432 -14.16 15.74 -6.00
C ASP A 432 -15.04 16.08 -7.22
N ALA A 433 -16.00 16.98 -7.03
CA ALA A 433 -16.78 17.59 -8.12
C ALA A 433 -15.93 18.42 -9.11
N GLY A 434 -14.67 18.74 -8.76
CA GLY A 434 -13.72 19.44 -9.62
C GLY A 434 -13.10 18.54 -10.69
N ASN A 435 -13.01 17.24 -10.42
CA ASN A 435 -12.33 16.25 -11.26
C ASN A 435 -12.90 16.16 -12.69
N ALA A 436 -12.01 15.97 -13.67
CA ALA A 436 -12.36 15.93 -15.09
C ALA A 436 -13.29 14.75 -15.44
N LYS A 437 -12.99 13.52 -14.95
CA LYS A 437 -13.81 12.32 -15.22
C LYS A 437 -15.18 12.41 -14.56
N VAL A 438 -15.23 12.99 -13.35
CA VAL A 438 -16.49 13.25 -12.63
C VAL A 438 -17.38 14.22 -13.41
N LYS A 439 -16.81 15.31 -13.94
CA LYS A 439 -17.53 16.28 -14.78
C LYS A 439 -18.00 15.67 -16.10
N GLU A 440 -17.15 14.93 -16.79
CA GLU A 440 -17.47 14.26 -18.06
C GLU A 440 -18.63 13.26 -17.90
N LEU A 441 -18.58 12.43 -16.86
CA LEU A 441 -19.66 11.49 -16.58
C LEU A 441 -20.93 12.20 -16.12
N ALA A 442 -20.84 13.20 -15.23
CA ALA A 442 -22.00 13.96 -14.77
C ALA A 442 -22.74 14.66 -15.92
N ALA A 443 -22.01 15.16 -16.93
CA ALA A 443 -22.59 15.81 -18.11
C ALA A 443 -23.36 14.85 -19.03
N SER A 444 -23.10 13.53 -18.97
CA SER A 444 -23.68 12.53 -19.87
C SER A 444 -24.55 11.47 -19.18
N LEU A 445 -24.48 11.35 -17.85
CA LEU A 445 -25.14 10.30 -17.06
C LEU A 445 -26.64 10.20 -17.36
N GLU A 446 -27.39 11.28 -17.15
CA GLU A 446 -28.85 11.24 -17.29
C GLU A 446 -29.30 10.95 -18.72
N GLN A 447 -28.54 11.43 -19.73
CA GLN A 447 -28.79 11.08 -21.13
C GLN A 447 -28.60 9.58 -21.39
N GLN A 448 -27.55 8.98 -20.81
CA GLN A 448 -27.30 7.54 -20.92
C GLN A 448 -28.40 6.72 -20.20
N LEU A 449 -28.80 7.12 -18.99
CA LEU A 449 -29.87 6.45 -18.24
C LEU A 449 -31.23 6.58 -18.94
N GLU A 450 -31.55 7.74 -19.54
CA GLU A 450 -32.80 7.91 -20.28
C GLU A 450 -32.80 7.13 -21.61
N ALA A 451 -31.66 7.04 -22.29
CA ALA A 451 -31.52 6.17 -23.46
C ALA A 451 -31.71 4.68 -23.10
N ASP A 452 -31.14 4.24 -21.97
CA ASP A 452 -31.33 2.90 -21.40
C ASP A 452 -32.81 2.63 -21.08
N ALA A 453 -33.47 3.57 -20.40
CA ALA A 453 -34.87 3.49 -20.05
C ALA A 453 -35.77 3.40 -21.29
N LYS A 454 -35.54 4.21 -22.32
CA LYS A 454 -36.27 4.16 -23.60
C LYS A 454 -36.06 2.83 -24.33
N LYS A 455 -34.85 2.28 -24.30
CA LYS A 455 -34.53 0.97 -24.89
C LYS A 455 -35.24 -0.17 -24.15
N LEU A 456 -35.27 -0.13 -22.82
CA LEU A 456 -36.03 -1.08 -22.00
C LEU A 456 -37.54 -0.95 -22.25
N ASP A 457 -38.08 0.27 -22.30
CA ASP A 457 -39.51 0.49 -22.55
C ASP A 457 -39.94 0.00 -23.94
N GLY A 458 -39.12 0.25 -24.98
CA GLY A 458 -39.33 -0.32 -26.31
C GLY A 458 -39.30 -1.86 -26.33
N LYS A 459 -38.37 -2.48 -25.58
CA LYS A 459 -38.30 -3.94 -25.40
C LYS A 459 -39.55 -4.48 -24.70
N ILE A 460 -40.10 -3.75 -23.72
CA ILE A 460 -41.33 -4.09 -23.00
C ILE A 460 -42.56 -3.95 -23.91
N ALA A 461 -42.67 -2.86 -24.67
CA ALA A 461 -43.78 -2.58 -25.56
C ALA A 461 -43.84 -3.53 -26.78
N GLY A 462 -42.68 -4.02 -27.26
CA GLY A 462 -42.61 -5.00 -28.34
C GLY A 462 -43.00 -6.43 -27.97
N ARG A 463 -43.09 -6.76 -26.67
CA ARG A 463 -43.44 -8.10 -26.19
C ARG A 463 -44.94 -8.38 -26.31
N LYS A 464 -45.26 -9.63 -26.63
CA LYS A 464 -46.64 -10.14 -26.75
C LYS A 464 -46.81 -11.37 -25.85
N TRP A 465 -47.96 -11.51 -25.22
CA TRP A 465 -48.32 -12.75 -24.54
C TRP A 465 -48.49 -13.87 -25.58
N PRO A 466 -47.80 -15.01 -25.45
CA PRO A 466 -47.82 -16.04 -26.49
C PRO A 466 -49.08 -16.92 -26.46
N GLY A 467 -49.81 -16.94 -25.34
CA GLY A 467 -50.84 -17.95 -25.10
C GLY A 467 -50.25 -19.37 -24.99
N ASN A 468 -51.12 -20.39 -25.01
CA ASN A 468 -50.67 -21.78 -24.98
C ASN A 468 -49.95 -22.15 -26.30
N ALA A 469 -48.82 -22.84 -26.19
CA ALA A 469 -48.04 -23.30 -27.33
C ALA A 469 -48.79 -24.37 -28.14
N ALA A 470 -48.54 -24.43 -29.46
CA ALA A 470 -49.19 -25.38 -30.36
C ALA A 470 -48.84 -26.86 -30.08
N ASN A 471 -47.78 -27.12 -29.32
CA ASN A 471 -47.35 -28.44 -28.85
C ASN A 471 -47.55 -28.64 -27.33
N ALA A 472 -48.38 -27.79 -26.70
CA ALA A 472 -48.84 -28.03 -25.34
C ALA A 472 -49.83 -29.22 -25.29
N PRO A 473 -50.11 -29.80 -24.11
CA PRO A 473 -51.10 -30.87 -23.95
C PRO A 473 -52.51 -30.44 -24.41
N ASP A 474 -53.34 -31.40 -24.85
CA ASP A 474 -54.71 -31.14 -25.33
C ASP A 474 -55.59 -30.40 -24.30
N ASP A 475 -55.30 -30.58 -23.00
CA ASP A 475 -55.99 -29.94 -21.89
C ASP A 475 -55.26 -28.69 -21.34
N ALA A 476 -54.31 -28.12 -22.09
CA ALA A 476 -53.48 -26.97 -21.67
C ALA A 476 -54.28 -25.78 -21.12
N GLY A 477 -55.50 -25.51 -21.61
CA GLY A 477 -56.38 -24.48 -21.04
C GLY A 477 -56.82 -24.77 -19.60
N LYS A 478 -57.08 -26.04 -19.27
CA LYS A 478 -57.38 -26.48 -17.90
C LYS A 478 -56.12 -26.46 -17.04
N LEU A 479 -55.00 -26.96 -17.55
CA LEU A 479 -53.71 -26.93 -16.84
C LEU A 479 -53.26 -25.51 -16.49
N ALA A 480 -53.42 -24.55 -17.42
CA ALA A 480 -53.15 -23.14 -17.19
C ALA A 480 -54.05 -22.54 -16.09
N ALA A 481 -55.35 -22.85 -16.12
CA ALA A 481 -56.29 -22.40 -15.08
C ALA A 481 -55.94 -22.98 -13.70
N THR A 482 -55.60 -24.28 -13.62
CA THR A 482 -55.17 -24.92 -12.36
C THR A 482 -53.85 -24.35 -11.85
N ALA A 483 -52.88 -24.09 -12.73
CA ALA A 483 -51.62 -23.47 -12.35
C ALA A 483 -51.82 -22.01 -11.87
N LEU A 484 -52.68 -21.24 -12.53
CA LEU A 484 -53.04 -19.88 -12.10
C LEU A 484 -53.66 -19.89 -10.69
N GLU A 485 -54.53 -20.85 -10.40
CA GLU A 485 -55.14 -21.01 -9.07
C GLU A 485 -54.13 -21.47 -8.01
N TYR A 486 -53.16 -22.32 -8.36
CA TYR A 486 -52.02 -22.62 -7.48
C TYR A 486 -51.26 -21.32 -7.11
N PHE A 487 -50.92 -20.47 -8.07
CA PHE A 487 -50.17 -19.24 -7.78
C PHE A 487 -50.94 -18.23 -6.95
N LYS A 488 -52.26 -18.10 -7.15
CA LYS A 488 -53.11 -17.22 -6.31
C LYS A 488 -53.12 -17.65 -4.85
N ASN A 489 -52.99 -18.95 -4.58
CA ASN A 489 -53.08 -19.50 -3.23
C ASN A 489 -51.70 -19.79 -2.60
N SER A 490 -50.63 -19.81 -3.38
CA SER A 490 -49.26 -20.00 -2.90
C SER A 490 -48.77 -18.81 -2.07
N VAL A 491 -48.21 -19.11 -0.89
CA VAL A 491 -47.56 -18.14 0.01
C VAL A 491 -46.26 -17.56 -0.57
N ASP A 492 -45.67 -18.15 -1.61
CA ASP A 492 -44.50 -17.55 -2.27
C ASP A 492 -44.86 -16.52 -3.34
N TRP A 493 -46.13 -16.52 -3.78
CA TRP A 493 -46.61 -15.78 -4.95
C TRP A 493 -47.83 -14.90 -4.65
N GLY A 494 -49.05 -15.42 -4.78
CA GLY A 494 -50.28 -14.66 -4.64
C GLY A 494 -50.60 -14.26 -3.20
N ARG A 495 -50.19 -15.08 -2.23
CA ARG A 495 -50.35 -14.83 -0.78
C ARG A 495 -49.03 -14.48 -0.09
N ARG A 496 -48.17 -13.74 -0.79
CA ARG A 496 -46.82 -13.39 -0.33
C ARG A 496 -46.78 -12.48 0.91
N ASP A 497 -47.89 -11.79 1.16
CA ASP A 497 -48.22 -11.09 2.40
C ASP A 497 -48.26 -12.03 3.64
N GLN A 498 -48.51 -13.34 3.43
CA GLN A 498 -48.61 -14.34 4.49
C GLN A 498 -47.31 -15.14 4.71
N ASN A 499 -46.24 -14.86 3.96
CA ASN A 499 -44.95 -15.54 4.10
C ASN A 499 -43.99 -14.73 4.99
N ALA A 500 -43.81 -15.20 6.23
CA ALA A 500 -42.93 -14.58 7.22
C ALA A 500 -41.42 -14.63 6.88
N GLU A 501 -41.01 -15.50 5.95
CA GLU A 501 -39.62 -15.66 5.49
C GLU A 501 -39.33 -14.84 4.21
N ALA A 502 -40.34 -14.21 3.63
CA ALA A 502 -40.18 -13.43 2.42
C ALA A 502 -39.42 -12.12 2.68
N LYS A 503 -38.27 -11.94 2.00
CA LYS A 503 -37.47 -10.68 2.00
C LYS A 503 -38.25 -9.43 1.55
N ASP A 504 -39.40 -9.64 0.92
CA ASP A 504 -40.35 -8.64 0.45
C ASP A 504 -41.73 -9.30 0.49
N THR A 505 -42.67 -8.68 1.21
CA THR A 505 -44.04 -9.15 1.43
C THR A 505 -45.04 -8.57 0.42
N GLN A 506 -44.60 -7.79 -0.58
CA GLN A 506 -45.52 -7.26 -1.60
C GLN A 506 -46.23 -8.41 -2.34
N PRO A 507 -47.58 -8.41 -2.37
CA PRO A 507 -48.34 -9.47 -3.03
C PRO A 507 -48.12 -9.40 -4.54
N ARG A 508 -47.90 -10.57 -5.17
CA ARG A 508 -47.75 -10.70 -6.62
C ARG A 508 -49.07 -11.17 -7.20
N VAL A 509 -49.90 -10.25 -7.69
CA VAL A 509 -51.22 -10.56 -8.24
C VAL A 509 -51.07 -11.38 -9.52
N PRO A 510 -51.46 -12.68 -9.55
CA PRO A 510 -51.32 -13.50 -10.76
C PRO A 510 -52.33 -13.06 -11.81
N LEU A 511 -51.85 -12.70 -13.00
CA LEU A 511 -52.69 -12.23 -14.11
C LEU A 511 -53.12 -13.39 -15.02
N ALA A 512 -52.15 -14.14 -15.54
CA ALA A 512 -52.39 -15.24 -16.47
C ALA A 512 -51.26 -16.28 -16.41
N VAL A 513 -51.59 -17.49 -16.85
CA VAL A 513 -50.63 -18.57 -17.10
C VAL A 513 -50.79 -19.05 -18.54
N ALA A 514 -49.66 -19.32 -19.20
CA ALA A 514 -49.61 -19.90 -20.54
C ALA A 514 -48.73 -21.16 -20.51
N VAL A 515 -49.21 -22.29 -21.02
CA VAL A 515 -48.42 -23.52 -21.15
C VAL A 515 -47.53 -23.41 -22.38
N THR A 516 -46.21 -23.45 -22.21
CA THR A 516 -45.24 -23.14 -23.29
C THR A 516 -44.64 -24.36 -23.99
N GLY A 517 -45.08 -25.56 -23.63
CA GLY A 517 -44.64 -26.80 -24.29
C GLY A 517 -45.24 -28.06 -23.66
N PRO A 518 -44.81 -29.24 -24.11
CA PRO A 518 -45.28 -30.52 -23.59
C PRO A 518 -44.73 -30.79 -22.18
N TRP A 519 -45.33 -31.78 -21.52
CA TRP A 519 -44.79 -32.35 -20.29
C TRP A 519 -43.36 -32.91 -20.50
N SER A 520 -42.53 -32.76 -19.48
CA SER A 520 -41.14 -33.22 -19.42
C SER A 520 -40.92 -34.12 -18.21
N VAL A 521 -39.98 -35.07 -18.30
CA VAL A 521 -39.54 -35.86 -17.13
C VAL A 521 -38.52 -35.03 -16.35
N GLN A 522 -38.78 -34.78 -15.06
CA GLN A 522 -37.94 -33.95 -14.18
C GLN A 522 -37.09 -34.80 -13.23
N ALA A 523 -37.58 -35.99 -12.82
CA ALA A 523 -36.82 -36.96 -12.04
C ALA A 523 -37.14 -38.40 -12.46
N ARG A 524 -36.23 -39.31 -12.15
CA ARG A 524 -36.36 -40.76 -12.36
C ARG A 524 -35.82 -41.50 -11.15
N ASN A 525 -36.38 -42.67 -10.85
CA ASN A 525 -35.83 -43.57 -9.85
C ASN A 525 -34.60 -44.33 -10.36
N ILE A 526 -33.98 -45.13 -9.49
CA ILE A 526 -32.78 -45.92 -9.80
C ILE A 526 -32.93 -46.97 -10.92
N VAL A 527 -34.17 -47.33 -11.29
CA VAL A 527 -34.46 -48.23 -12.43
C VAL A 527 -34.89 -47.46 -13.69
N GLY A 528 -34.84 -46.13 -13.66
CA GLY A 528 -35.12 -45.25 -14.81
C GLY A 528 -36.60 -44.92 -15.03
N GLU A 529 -37.53 -45.38 -14.19
CA GLU A 529 -38.95 -44.99 -14.26
C GLU A 529 -39.09 -43.49 -13.88
N PRO A 530 -39.89 -42.67 -14.58
CA PRO A 530 -40.18 -41.31 -14.18
C PRO A 530 -40.84 -41.24 -12.78
N THR A 531 -40.30 -40.36 -11.92
CA THR A 531 -40.85 -40.08 -10.57
C THR A 531 -41.45 -38.69 -10.44
N MET A 532 -41.14 -37.77 -11.36
CA MET A 532 -41.69 -36.40 -11.35
C MET A 532 -41.84 -35.89 -12.78
N TYR A 533 -42.96 -35.24 -13.08
CA TYR A 533 -43.20 -34.54 -14.35
C TYR A 533 -43.19 -33.02 -14.17
N GLY A 534 -42.75 -32.33 -15.21
CA GLY A 534 -42.68 -30.87 -15.28
C GLY A 534 -43.47 -30.32 -16.46
N LEU A 535 -44.39 -29.41 -16.19
CA LEU A 535 -45.13 -28.64 -17.20
C LEU A 535 -44.48 -27.25 -17.35
N PRO A 536 -43.85 -26.94 -18.50
CA PRO A 536 -43.27 -25.62 -18.75
C PRO A 536 -44.38 -24.58 -18.98
N ILE A 537 -44.28 -23.45 -18.28
CA ILE A 537 -45.25 -22.36 -18.36
C ILE A 537 -44.57 -20.99 -18.38
N LEU A 538 -45.34 -19.97 -18.77
CA LEU A 538 -45.13 -18.58 -18.36
C LEU A 538 -46.18 -18.21 -17.32
N LEU A 539 -45.74 -17.53 -16.26
CA LEU A 539 -46.62 -16.88 -15.29
C LEU A 539 -46.44 -15.36 -15.42
N ALA A 540 -47.51 -14.63 -15.73
CA ALA A 540 -47.55 -13.18 -15.60
C ALA A 540 -48.13 -12.79 -14.23
N VAL A 541 -47.43 -11.94 -13.49
CA VAL A 541 -47.92 -11.32 -12.25
C VAL A 541 -47.78 -9.80 -12.31
N GLN A 542 -48.60 -9.08 -11.56
CA GLN A 542 -48.45 -7.65 -11.34
C GLN A 542 -48.18 -7.37 -9.86
N VAL A 543 -47.17 -6.54 -9.60
CA VAL A 543 -46.90 -5.98 -8.27
C VAL A 543 -47.66 -4.65 -8.14
N PRO A 544 -48.29 -4.32 -7.00
CA PRO A 544 -49.06 -3.09 -6.85
C PRO A 544 -48.31 -1.81 -7.27
N ALA A 545 -47.03 -1.67 -6.91
CA ALA A 545 -46.17 -0.54 -7.26
C ALA A 545 -45.85 -0.41 -8.77
N GLU A 546 -46.21 -1.41 -9.57
CA GLU A 546 -45.94 -1.48 -11.02
C GLU A 546 -47.20 -1.27 -11.87
N LYS A 547 -48.37 -1.25 -11.23
CA LYS A 547 -49.67 -1.14 -11.89
C LYS A 547 -49.83 0.15 -12.69
N ASP A 548 -49.45 1.28 -12.10
CA ASP A 548 -49.61 2.62 -12.72
C ASP A 548 -48.70 2.81 -13.95
N ARG A 549 -47.74 1.90 -14.17
CA ARG A 549 -46.81 1.89 -15.30
C ARG A 549 -47.21 0.89 -16.39
N ASP A 550 -48.38 0.25 -16.22
CA ASP A 550 -48.85 -0.88 -17.04
C ASP A 550 -47.81 -1.99 -17.17
N LEU A 551 -47.15 -2.36 -16.06
CA LEU A 551 -46.12 -3.40 -16.07
C LEU A 551 -46.63 -4.70 -15.44
N ALA A 552 -46.26 -5.81 -16.08
CA ALA A 552 -46.37 -7.16 -15.55
C ALA A 552 -44.99 -7.83 -15.57
N ARG A 553 -44.65 -8.55 -14.50
CA ARG A 553 -43.49 -9.42 -14.40
C ARG A 553 -43.86 -10.81 -14.93
N VAL A 554 -43.18 -11.26 -15.97
CA VAL A 554 -43.33 -12.60 -16.52
C VAL A 554 -42.19 -13.47 -16.05
N PHE A 555 -42.50 -14.67 -15.57
CA PHE A 555 -41.55 -15.68 -15.16
C PHE A 555 -41.66 -16.91 -16.05
N VAL A 556 -40.54 -17.40 -16.56
CA VAL A 556 -40.43 -18.73 -17.19
C VAL A 556 -40.34 -19.75 -16.07
N LEU A 557 -41.36 -20.58 -15.91
CA LEU A 557 -41.46 -21.54 -14.80
C LEU A 557 -41.64 -22.97 -15.32
N THR A 558 -41.32 -23.96 -14.49
CA THR A 558 -41.84 -25.32 -14.67
C THR A 558 -42.64 -25.71 -13.43
N MET A 559 -43.93 -26.00 -13.62
CA MET A 559 -44.77 -26.59 -12.59
C MET A 559 -44.41 -28.06 -12.42
N ARG A 560 -44.18 -28.53 -11.20
CA ARG A 560 -43.77 -29.92 -10.93
C ARG A 560 -44.86 -30.66 -10.15
N THR A 561 -45.03 -31.93 -10.49
CA THR A 561 -45.82 -32.88 -9.69
C THR A 561 -45.09 -33.19 -8.38
N SER A 562 -45.77 -33.93 -7.48
CA SER A 562 -45.11 -34.74 -6.46
C SER A 562 -43.99 -35.61 -7.06
N GLU A 563 -42.97 -35.94 -6.26
CA GLU A 563 -41.98 -36.96 -6.60
C GLU A 563 -42.37 -38.31 -6.01
N GLU A 564 -42.96 -39.19 -6.84
CA GLU A 564 -43.48 -40.49 -6.41
C GLU A 564 -43.51 -41.53 -7.53
N ARG A 565 -43.64 -42.82 -7.18
CA ARG A 565 -43.73 -43.90 -8.17
C ARG A 565 -45.12 -43.90 -8.82
N ASN A 566 -45.15 -44.09 -10.14
CA ASN A 566 -46.38 -44.07 -10.96
C ASN A 566 -47.10 -42.71 -10.96
N VAL A 567 -46.37 -41.61 -10.73
CA VAL A 567 -46.89 -40.24 -10.88
C VAL A 567 -47.48 -40.03 -12.29
N LYS A 568 -48.43 -39.11 -12.41
CA LYS A 568 -49.14 -38.80 -13.67
C LYS A 568 -48.75 -37.42 -14.19
N MET A 569 -48.87 -37.21 -15.50
CA MET A 569 -48.77 -35.90 -16.15
C MET A 569 -50.04 -35.07 -15.89
N ALA A 570 -50.33 -34.78 -14.62
CA ALA A 570 -51.54 -34.08 -14.18
C ALA A 570 -51.31 -33.38 -12.83
N PRO A 571 -52.12 -32.36 -12.48
CA PRO A 571 -52.18 -31.80 -11.13
C PRO A 571 -52.61 -32.87 -10.08
N PRO A 572 -52.37 -32.65 -8.77
CA PRO A 572 -51.87 -31.42 -8.15
C PRO A 572 -50.41 -31.11 -8.47
N PHE A 573 -50.08 -29.81 -8.46
CA PHE A 573 -48.70 -29.36 -8.50
C PHE A 573 -48.19 -29.23 -7.06
N ASP A 574 -46.98 -29.74 -6.82
CA ASP A 574 -46.32 -29.70 -5.52
C ASP A 574 -45.43 -28.45 -5.43
N SER A 575 -44.55 -28.26 -6.42
CA SER A 575 -43.52 -27.23 -6.39
C SER A 575 -43.27 -26.62 -7.77
N VAL A 576 -42.49 -25.54 -7.81
CA VAL A 576 -42.14 -24.84 -9.06
C VAL A 576 -40.63 -24.60 -9.14
N THR A 577 -40.08 -24.61 -10.34
CA THR A 577 -38.74 -24.07 -10.62
C THR A 577 -38.84 -22.77 -11.40
N VAL A 578 -37.99 -21.81 -11.05
CA VAL A 578 -37.94 -20.47 -11.68
C VAL A 578 -36.73 -20.39 -12.60
N GLY A 579 -36.97 -20.09 -13.87
CA GLY A 579 -35.95 -19.81 -14.88
C GLY A 579 -35.76 -18.30 -15.07
N ASP A 580 -35.70 -17.87 -16.33
CA ASP A 580 -35.58 -16.46 -16.71
C ASP A 580 -36.86 -15.66 -16.42
N SER A 581 -36.76 -14.33 -16.37
CA SER A 581 -37.92 -13.46 -16.19
C SER A 581 -37.77 -12.09 -16.86
N TYR A 582 -38.89 -11.41 -17.12
CA TYR A 582 -38.88 -10.17 -17.88
C TYR A 582 -40.13 -9.32 -17.66
N TYR A 583 -40.07 -8.02 -18.00
CA TYR A 583 -41.25 -7.15 -17.99
C TYR A 583 -42.02 -7.23 -19.32
N MET A 584 -43.34 -7.13 -19.27
CA MET A 584 -44.19 -6.81 -20.42
C MET A 584 -45.29 -5.83 -20.02
N ARG A 585 -46.01 -5.30 -21.01
CA ARG A 585 -47.23 -4.53 -20.74
C ARG A 585 -48.29 -5.41 -20.10
N ALA A 586 -48.86 -5.01 -18.96
CA ALA A 586 -49.91 -5.79 -18.30
C ALA A 586 -51.18 -5.85 -19.17
N SER A 587 -51.51 -4.76 -19.87
CA SER A 587 -52.54 -4.67 -20.90
C SER A 587 -52.34 -5.62 -22.10
N ALA A 588 -51.14 -6.16 -22.30
CA ALA A 588 -50.83 -7.13 -23.36
C ALA A 588 -50.92 -8.60 -22.88
N VAL A 589 -51.14 -8.84 -21.58
CA VAL A 589 -51.44 -10.16 -21.01
C VAL A 589 -52.91 -10.50 -21.29
N LYS A 590 -53.19 -11.77 -21.64
CA LYS A 590 -54.53 -12.25 -22.04
C LYS A 590 -54.83 -13.62 -21.44
#